data_AF-A0A7R9MVX7-F1
#
_entry.id   AF-A0A7R9MVX7-F1
#
_cell.length_a   1.000
_cell.length_b   1.000
_cell.length_c   1.000
_cell.angle_alpha   90.00
_cell.angle_beta   90.00
_cell.angle_gamma   90.00
#
_symmetry.space_group_name_H-M   'P 1'
#
loop_
_entity.id
_entity.type
_entity.pdbx_description
1 polymer ?
#
loop_
_entity_poly.entity_id
_entity_poly.type
_entity_poly.pdbx_seq_one_letter_code
_entity_poly.pdbx_strand_id
1 'polypeptide(L)'
;NRSRGPAVWGWRAQIDRSLFKKHMQNKVLNNTPNLTVKCCSAEDLIINKSGDRLECQGIITSDGQRISSRTVVLATGTFLRGQINIGLECYPAGRIGDEPAIGLAKTLESAGFKMGRLKT
;
A
#
# COMPACT_ATOMS: atom_id res chain seq x y z
N ASN A 1 -27.68 14.01 5.36
CA ASN A 1 -28.16 13.77 6.75
C ASN A 1 -28.33 15.02 7.62
N ARG A 2 -28.33 16.24 7.06
CA ARG A 2 -28.35 17.48 7.87
C ARG A 2 -29.60 17.61 8.76
N SER A 3 -30.74 17.10 8.30
CA SER A 3 -32.02 17.12 9.03
C SER A 3 -32.19 16.04 10.11
N ARG A 4 -31.32 15.03 10.18
CA ARG A 4 -31.49 13.86 11.07
C ARG A 4 -30.68 13.92 12.38
N GLY A 5 -30.23 15.13 12.74
CA GLY A 5 -29.45 15.39 13.96
C GLY A 5 -27.94 15.12 13.82
N PRO A 6 -27.12 15.69 14.72
CA PRO A 6 -25.65 15.70 14.58
C PRO A 6 -25.00 14.31 14.52
N ALA A 7 -25.59 13.32 15.20
CA ALA A 7 -25.05 11.96 15.28
C ALA A 7 -24.88 11.25 13.93
N VAL A 8 -25.60 11.69 12.89
CA VAL A 8 -25.59 11.06 11.57
C VAL A 8 -25.03 11.97 10.47
N TRP A 9 -24.41 13.09 10.82
CA TRP A 9 -23.82 14.00 9.83
C TRP A 9 -22.51 13.42 9.25
N GLY A 10 -22.44 13.35 7.93
CA GLY A 10 -21.24 12.97 7.18
C GLY A 10 -20.80 14.12 6.29
N TRP A 11 -19.73 14.80 6.66
CA TRP A 11 -19.19 15.94 5.89
C TRP A 11 -18.53 15.45 4.60
N ARG A 12 -18.79 16.16 3.50
CA ARG A 12 -18.19 15.89 2.20
C ARG A 12 -17.76 17.22 1.58
N ALA A 13 -16.56 17.24 1.03
CA ALA A 13 -16.02 18.38 0.30
C ALA A 13 -15.63 17.96 -1.12
N GLN A 14 -15.68 18.90 -2.05
CA GLN A 14 -14.99 18.76 -3.33
C GLN A 14 -13.53 19.14 -3.15
N ILE A 15 -12.64 18.35 -3.75
CA ILE A 15 -11.20 18.49 -3.55
C ILE A 15 -10.53 18.54 -4.92
N ASP A 16 -9.71 19.58 -5.13
CA ASP A 16 -8.81 19.61 -6.27
C ASP A 16 -7.71 18.56 -6.06
N ARG A 17 -7.66 17.57 -6.96
CA ARG A 17 -6.73 16.43 -6.87
C ARG A 17 -5.28 16.87 -6.93
N SER A 18 -4.96 17.86 -7.75
CA SER A 18 -3.60 18.34 -7.98
C SER A 18 -3.09 19.14 -6.78
N LEU A 19 -3.91 20.06 -6.26
CA LEU A 19 -3.59 20.84 -5.06
C LEU A 19 -3.45 19.94 -3.83
N PHE A 20 -4.38 18.98 -3.66
CA PHE A 20 -4.30 18.03 -2.56
C PHE A 20 -3.02 17.19 -2.61
N LYS A 21 -2.69 16.62 -3.78
CA LYS A 21 -1.45 15.85 -3.98
C LYS A 21 -0.22 16.69 -3.63
N LYS A 22 -0.11 17.90 -4.18
CA LYS A 22 1.02 18.81 -3.94
C LYS A 22 1.16 19.17 -2.47
N HIS A 23 0.04 19.49 -1.80
CA HIS A 23 0.04 19.82 -0.38
C HIS A 23 0.51 18.64 0.47
N MET A 24 -0.03 17.44 0.23
CA MET A 24 0.36 16.24 0.95
C MET A 24 1.83 15.89 0.75
N GLN A 25 2.34 15.97 -0.49
CA GLN A 25 3.76 15.74 -0.78
C GLN A 25 4.65 16.72 -0.02
N ASN A 26 4.32 18.02 -0.03
CA ASN A 26 5.09 19.02 0.72
C ASN A 26 5.07 18.73 2.22
N LYS A 27 3.90 18.44 2.80
CA LYS A 27 3.78 18.12 4.23
C LYS A 27 4.61 16.90 4.63
N VAL A 28 4.57 15.85 3.82
CA VAL A 28 5.31 14.61 4.08
C VAL A 28 6.81 14.81 3.91
N LEU A 29 7.25 15.46 2.83
CA LEU A 29 8.68 15.58 2.49
C LEU A 29 9.41 16.63 3.34
N ASN A 30 8.75 17.73 3.70
CA ASN A 30 9.41 18.88 4.34
C ASN A 30 9.01 19.11 5.79
N ASN A 31 7.84 18.61 6.22
CA ASN A 31 7.23 19.03 7.49
C ASN A 31 6.93 17.86 8.45
N THR A 32 7.54 16.69 8.26
CA THR A 32 7.33 15.52 9.14
C THR A 32 8.67 15.07 9.74
N PRO A 33 8.94 15.35 11.03
CA PRO A 33 10.19 14.95 11.66
C PRO A 33 10.29 13.43 11.78
N ASN A 34 11.53 12.90 11.70
CA ASN A 34 11.83 11.46 11.75
C ASN A 34 11.20 10.61 10.64
N LEU A 35 10.77 11.23 9.53
CA LEU A 35 10.27 10.52 8.36
C LEU A 35 11.28 10.58 7.22
N THR A 36 11.73 9.41 6.78
CA THR A 36 12.52 9.26 5.54
C THR A 36 11.62 8.68 4.46
N VAL A 37 11.51 9.38 3.34
CA VAL A 37 10.74 8.90 2.18
C VAL A 37 11.71 8.33 1.15
N LYS A 38 11.51 7.07 0.77
CA LYS A 38 12.25 6.42 -0.30
C LYS A 38 11.28 6.05 -1.43
N CYS A 39 11.56 6.53 -2.63
CA CYS A 39 10.83 6.16 -3.84
C CYS A 39 11.37 4.82 -4.37
N CYS A 40 10.77 3.72 -3.93
CA CYS A 40 11.10 2.37 -4.39
C CYS A 40 9.89 1.43 -4.22
N SER A 41 9.83 0.36 -5.02
CA SER A 41 8.87 -0.71 -4.75
C SER A 41 9.39 -1.63 -3.65
N ALA A 42 8.51 -2.04 -2.74
CA ALA A 42 8.79 -3.07 -1.75
C ALA A 42 8.27 -4.42 -2.28
N GLU A 43 9.18 -5.31 -2.64
CA GLU A 43 8.87 -6.57 -3.32
C GLU A 43 8.82 -7.77 -2.40
N ASP A 44 9.43 -7.70 -1.21
CA ASP A 44 9.45 -8.82 -0.27
C ASP A 44 9.53 -8.35 1.19
N LEU A 45 9.21 -9.24 2.12
CA LEU A 45 9.40 -9.07 3.55
C LEU A 45 10.53 -9.96 4.04
N ILE A 46 11.37 -9.41 4.90
CA ILE A 46 12.36 -10.20 5.62
C ILE A 46 11.64 -10.80 6.82
N ILE A 47 11.31 -12.09 6.75
CA ILE A 47 10.58 -12.80 7.81
C ILE A 47 11.49 -13.89 8.37
N ASN A 48 11.67 -13.88 9.70
CA ASN A 48 12.29 -14.97 10.43
C ASN A 48 11.20 -15.85 11.05
N LYS A 49 11.39 -17.17 10.99
CA LYS A 49 10.48 -18.14 11.61
C LYS A 49 11.19 -18.80 12.78
N SER A 50 10.66 -18.59 13.98
CA SER A 50 11.14 -19.26 15.19
C SER A 50 9.96 -20.03 15.80
N GLY A 51 9.96 -21.35 15.60
CA GLY A 51 8.81 -22.20 15.91
C GLY A 51 7.55 -21.79 15.13
N ASP A 52 6.46 -21.54 15.86
CA ASP A 52 5.18 -21.07 15.30
C ASP A 52 5.10 -19.54 15.17
N ARG A 53 6.12 -18.81 15.59
CA ARG A 53 6.13 -17.34 15.53
C ARG A 53 6.84 -16.86 14.26
N LEU A 54 6.14 -15.99 13.52
CA LEU A 54 6.72 -15.20 12.45
C LEU A 54 7.13 -13.83 12.99
N GLU A 55 8.38 -13.44 12.73
CA GLU A 55 8.92 -12.13 13.09
C GLU A 55 9.34 -11.40 11.80
N CYS A 56 8.78 -10.22 11.58
CA CYS A 56 9.18 -9.36 10.47
C CYS A 56 10.39 -8.51 10.89
N GLN A 57 11.45 -8.55 10.09
CA GLN A 57 12.71 -7.84 10.32
C GLN A 57 12.96 -6.72 9.30
N GLY A 58 12.03 -6.49 8.37
CA GLY A 58 12.16 -5.44 7.35
C GLY A 58 11.58 -5.81 6.01
N ILE A 59 12.03 -5.11 4.97
CA ILE A 59 11.61 -5.28 3.58
C ILE A 59 12.80 -5.49 2.64
N ILE A 60 12.52 -6.09 1.49
CA ILE A 60 13.43 -6.11 0.34
C ILE A 60 12.78 -5.28 -0.78
N THR A 61 13.52 -4.33 -1.32
CA THR A 61 13.06 -3.45 -2.38
C THR A 61 13.34 -4.05 -3.76
N SER A 62 12.72 -3.50 -4.81
CA SER A 62 12.86 -3.98 -6.19
C SER A 62 14.29 -3.93 -6.74
N ASP A 63 15.14 -3.06 -6.20
CA ASP A 63 16.58 -2.97 -6.49
C ASP A 63 17.42 -3.96 -5.67
N GLY A 64 16.78 -4.84 -4.88
CA GLY A 64 17.44 -5.85 -4.05
C GLY A 64 17.96 -5.32 -2.70
N GLN A 65 17.77 -4.03 -2.40
CA GLN A 65 18.21 -3.49 -1.10
C GLN A 65 17.37 -4.06 0.04
N ARG A 66 18.04 -4.42 1.13
CA ARG A 66 17.40 -4.82 2.39
C ARG A 66 17.31 -3.62 3.34
N ILE A 67 16.10 -3.30 3.77
CA ILE A 67 15.84 -2.23 4.74
C ILE A 67 15.31 -2.87 6.01
N SER A 68 16.10 -2.83 7.09
CA SER A 68 15.71 -3.41 8.36
C SER A 68 14.70 -2.52 9.10
N SER A 69 13.71 -3.17 9.74
CA SER A 69 12.75 -2.50 10.60
C SER A 69 12.20 -3.47 11.62
N ARG A 70 11.83 -2.96 12.80
CA ARG A 70 11.12 -3.73 13.82
C ARG A 70 9.64 -3.96 13.47
N THR A 71 9.09 -3.12 12.60
CA THR A 71 7.67 -3.15 12.24
C THR A 71 7.48 -2.65 10.82
N VAL A 72 6.68 -3.39 10.04
CA VAL A 72 6.30 -3.03 8.68
C VAL A 72 4.80 -2.90 8.62
N VAL A 73 4.32 -1.74 8.16
CA VAL A 73 2.90 -1.49 7.91
C VAL A 73 2.66 -1.55 6.41
N LEU A 74 1.79 -2.45 5.97
CA LEU A 74 1.44 -2.59 4.56
C LEU A 74 0.24 -1.72 4.21
N ALA A 75 0.44 -0.74 3.32
CA ALA A 75 -0.59 0.15 2.80
C ALA A 75 -0.60 0.14 1.25
N THR A 76 -0.67 -1.06 0.67
CA THR A 76 -0.45 -1.33 -0.78
C THR A 76 -1.58 -0.85 -1.69
N GLY A 77 -2.75 -0.50 -1.14
CA GLY A 77 -3.91 -0.07 -1.94
C GLY A 77 -4.32 -1.12 -2.97
N THR A 78 -4.41 -0.74 -4.26
CA THR A 78 -4.81 -1.61 -5.37
C THR A 78 -3.65 -2.38 -6.01
N PHE A 79 -2.44 -2.28 -5.48
CA PHE A 79 -1.24 -2.82 -6.13
C PHE A 79 -1.03 -4.32 -5.93
N LEU A 80 -1.45 -4.89 -4.79
CA LEU A 80 -1.18 -6.28 -4.44
C LEU A 80 -1.92 -7.24 -5.39
N ARG A 81 -1.18 -7.95 -6.25
CA ARG A 81 -1.73 -8.75 -7.36
C ARG A 81 -2.78 -7.97 -8.19
N GLY A 82 -2.55 -6.68 -8.35
CA GLY A 82 -3.44 -5.78 -9.09
C GLY A 82 -3.57 -6.21 -10.55
N GLN A 83 -4.77 -6.04 -11.10
CA GLN A 83 -5.01 -6.17 -12.54
C GLN A 83 -6.02 -5.12 -12.97
N ILE A 84 -5.84 -4.57 -14.17
CA ILE A 84 -6.81 -3.71 -14.82
C ILE A 84 -7.63 -4.55 -15.78
N ASN A 85 -8.94 -4.29 -15.82
CA ASN A 85 -9.88 -4.94 -16.73
C ASN A 85 -10.57 -3.83 -17.55
N ILE A 86 -10.37 -3.81 -18.87
CA ILE A 86 -10.99 -2.87 -19.79
C ILE A 86 -11.80 -3.69 -20.80
N GLY A 87 -13.12 -3.77 -20.58
CA GLY A 87 -13.97 -4.69 -21.36
C GLY A 87 -13.50 -6.14 -21.17
N LEU A 88 -13.03 -6.76 -22.24
CA LEU A 88 -12.46 -8.11 -22.24
C LEU A 88 -10.94 -8.14 -22.05
N GLU A 89 -10.27 -7.00 -22.20
CA GLU A 89 -8.82 -6.91 -22.02
C GLU A 89 -8.47 -6.88 -20.53
N CYS A 90 -7.57 -7.77 -20.14
CA CYS A 90 -7.08 -7.86 -18.77
C CYS A 90 -5.56 -7.85 -18.78
N TYR A 91 -4.94 -6.99 -17.97
CA TYR A 91 -3.49 -6.97 -17.83
C TYR A 91 -3.07 -6.68 -16.37
N PRO A 92 -1.94 -7.25 -15.91
CA PRO A 92 -1.41 -6.98 -14.57
C PRO A 92 -1.03 -5.50 -14.44
N ALA A 93 -1.55 -4.84 -13.41
CA ALA A 93 -1.27 -3.43 -13.12
C ALA A 93 -1.83 -3.06 -11.73
N GLY A 94 -1.09 -2.26 -10.96
CA GLY A 94 -1.60 -1.69 -9.71
C GLY A 94 -2.48 -0.46 -9.97
N ARG A 95 -2.05 0.37 -10.91
CA ARG A 95 -2.75 1.53 -11.49
C ARG A 95 -2.33 1.66 -12.96
N ILE A 96 -3.03 2.51 -13.71
CA ILE A 96 -2.67 2.75 -15.13
C ILE A 96 -1.23 3.26 -15.19
N GLY A 97 -0.35 2.49 -15.84
CA GLY A 97 1.07 2.79 -15.99
C GLY A 97 1.98 2.31 -14.86
N ASP A 98 1.44 1.68 -13.81
CA ASP A 98 2.21 1.17 -12.67
C ASP A 98 2.13 -0.37 -12.58
N GLU A 99 3.28 -1.00 -12.37
CA GLU A 99 3.40 -2.45 -12.16
C GLU A 99 2.71 -2.92 -10.86
N PRO A 100 2.15 -4.14 -10.82
CA PRO A 100 1.57 -4.71 -9.61
C PRO A 100 2.63 -5.27 -8.67
N ALA A 101 2.34 -5.27 -7.36
CA ALA A 101 3.18 -5.93 -6.35
C ALA A 101 2.85 -7.42 -6.30
N ILE A 102 3.68 -8.25 -6.96
CA ILE A 102 3.51 -9.70 -7.04
C ILE A 102 4.34 -10.43 -5.98
N GLY A 103 5.60 -10.03 -5.78
CA GLY A 103 6.51 -10.67 -4.83
C GLY A 103 5.93 -10.64 -3.41
N LEU A 104 5.52 -9.45 -2.97
CA LEU A 104 4.98 -9.22 -1.65
C LEU A 104 3.74 -10.08 -1.36
N ALA A 105 2.91 -10.30 -2.37
CA ALA A 105 1.73 -11.15 -2.23
C ALA A 105 2.12 -12.62 -1.98
N LYS A 106 3.10 -13.14 -2.72
CA LYS A 106 3.60 -14.51 -2.52
C LYS A 106 4.18 -14.69 -1.12
N THR A 107 4.86 -13.67 -0.59
CA THR A 107 5.42 -13.69 0.76
C THR A 107 4.33 -13.76 1.82
N LEU A 108 3.25 -12.99 1.66
CA LEU A 108 2.09 -13.05 2.56
C LEU A 108 1.39 -14.42 2.50
N GLU A 109 1.22 -14.99 1.31
CA GLU A 109 0.70 -16.34 1.10
C GLU A 109 1.58 -17.39 1.83
N SER A 110 2.90 -17.28 1.66
CA SER A 110 3.88 -18.19 2.28
C SER A 110 3.93 -18.04 3.81
N ALA A 111 3.65 -16.84 4.32
CA ALA A 111 3.48 -16.56 5.74
C ALA A 111 2.14 -17.05 6.32
N GLY A 112 1.27 -17.67 5.50
CA GLY A 112 0.01 -18.26 5.94
C GLY A 112 -1.19 -17.31 5.89
N PHE A 113 -1.06 -16.13 5.30
CA PHE A 113 -2.20 -15.23 5.12
C PHE A 113 -3.11 -15.70 3.99
N LYS A 114 -4.43 -15.72 4.26
CA LYS A 114 -5.44 -15.93 3.22
C LYS A 114 -5.65 -14.65 2.44
N MET A 115 -5.50 -14.70 1.13
CA MET A 115 -5.74 -13.56 0.25
C MET A 115 -7.01 -13.73 -0.56
N GLY A 116 -7.85 -12.69 -0.58
CA GLY A 116 -9.01 -12.58 -1.46
C GLY A 116 -8.77 -11.58 -2.60
N ARG A 117 -9.73 -11.47 -3.52
CA ARG A 117 -9.72 -10.44 -4.57
C ARG A 117 -11.01 -9.63 -4.49
N LEU A 118 -10.86 -8.32 -4.52
CA LEU A 118 -11.95 -7.35 -4.64
C LEU A 118 -11.80 -6.61 -5.97
N LYS A 119 -12.92 -6.12 -6.52
CA LYS A 119 -12.97 -5.31 -7.74
C LYS A 119 -13.81 -4.07 -7.45
N THR A 120 -13.32 -2.91 -7.89
CA THR A 120 -13.98 -1.61 -7.81
C THR A 120 -13.93 -0.94 -9.17
#